data_AF-A0A430HFM4-F1
#
_entry.id   AF-A0A430HFM4-F1
#
_cell.length_a   1.000
_cell.length_b   1.000
_cell.length_c   1.000
_cell.angle_alpha   90.00
_cell.angle_beta   90.00
_cell.angle_gamma   90.00
#
_symmetry.space_group_name_H-M   'P 1'
#
loop_
_entity.id
_entity.type
_entity.pdbx_description
1 polymer ?
#
loop_
_entity_poly.entity_id
_entity_poly.type
_entity_poly.pdbx_seq_one_letter_code
_entity_poly.pdbx_strand_id
1 'polypeptide(L)'
;MNKLTLLPLILALAACGKPGVPDTPLEAAARRTCSATIEARATNPKSIAWLGDTPTPVKHGANGQMEVAITFSAKDALGTAVSMLAICQVGADGKTLVNIAVKDSR
;
A
#
# COMPACT_ATOMS: atom_id res chain seq x y z
N MET A 1 13.33 4.74 58.33
CA MET A 1 12.54 3.63 57.74
C MET A 1 11.63 4.23 56.68
N ASN A 2 12.02 4.08 55.41
CA ASN A 2 11.39 4.67 54.24
C ASN A 2 10.01 4.08 53.97
N LYS A 3 9.01 4.91 53.71
CA LYS A 3 7.75 4.52 53.07
C LYS A 3 7.55 5.37 51.82
N LEU A 4 8.08 4.88 50.69
CA LEU A 4 7.68 5.33 49.35
C LEU A 4 6.73 4.28 48.79
N THR A 5 5.44 4.56 48.91
CA THR A 5 4.38 3.89 48.16
C THR A 5 3.96 4.84 47.04
N LEU A 6 4.19 4.46 45.78
CA LEU A 6 3.43 4.92 44.61
C LEU A 6 3.91 4.19 43.33
N LEU A 7 3.13 3.19 42.92
CA LEU A 7 2.98 2.69 41.55
C LEU A 7 1.46 2.41 41.44
N PRO A 8 0.77 2.73 40.33
CA PRO A 8 1.21 2.43 38.97
C PRO A 8 1.03 3.59 37.97
N LEU A 9 2.08 3.94 37.23
CA LEU A 9 1.91 4.69 35.99
C LEU A 9 1.48 3.67 34.92
N ILE A 10 0.18 3.69 34.62
CA ILE A 10 -0.42 2.88 33.57
C ILE A 10 0.25 3.29 32.24
N LEU A 11 1.09 2.40 31.70
CA LEU A 11 1.54 2.45 30.32
C LEU A 11 0.33 2.23 29.42
N ALA A 12 -0.43 3.29 29.15
CA ALA A 12 -1.25 3.33 27.95
C ALA A 12 -0.29 3.63 26.79
N LEU A 13 0.29 2.56 26.21
CA LEU A 13 0.73 2.62 24.82
C LEU A 13 -0.53 2.87 23.99
N ALA A 14 -0.91 4.13 23.85
CA ALA A 14 -1.67 4.56 22.71
C ALA A 14 -0.80 4.21 21.50
N ALA A 15 -1.09 3.05 20.89
CA ALA A 15 -0.78 2.83 19.50
C ALA A 15 -1.55 3.92 18.74
N CYS A 16 -0.95 5.10 18.65
CA CYS A 16 -1.30 6.12 17.68
C CYS A 16 -1.04 5.49 16.32
N GLY A 17 -2.02 4.71 15.85
CA GLY A 17 -2.20 4.43 14.44
C GLY A 17 -2.30 5.77 13.77
N LYS A 18 -1.16 6.26 13.27
CA LYS A 18 -1.04 7.53 12.58
C LYS A 18 -2.11 7.50 11.48
N PRO A 19 -3.08 8.42 11.47
CA PRO A 19 -4.00 8.52 10.35
C PRO A 19 -3.17 8.57 9.08
N GLY A 20 -3.52 7.74 8.08
CA GLY A 20 -2.80 7.69 6.81
C GLY A 20 -2.62 9.12 6.31
N VAL A 21 -1.36 9.55 6.17
CA VAL A 21 -1.05 10.88 5.66
C VAL A 21 -1.65 10.98 4.26
N PRO A 22 -2.42 12.02 3.93
CA PRO A 22 -2.92 12.20 2.58
C PRO A 22 -1.74 12.17 1.59
N ASP A 23 -1.88 11.39 0.52
CA ASP A 23 -0.85 11.32 -0.53
C ASP A 23 -0.52 12.74 -1.02
N THR A 24 0.76 13.03 -1.20
CA THR A 24 1.19 14.20 -1.97
C THR A 24 0.71 14.06 -3.43
N PRO A 25 0.64 15.15 -4.21
CA PRO A 25 0.27 15.06 -5.63
C PRO A 25 1.14 14.09 -6.44
N LEU A 26 2.42 13.97 -6.06
CA LEU A 26 3.38 13.05 -6.67
C LEU A 26 3.07 11.59 -6.32
N GLU A 27 2.79 11.30 -5.05
CA GLU A 27 2.43 9.96 -4.59
C GLU A 27 1.08 9.51 -5.16
N ALA A 28 0.12 10.43 -5.26
CA ALA A 28 -1.15 10.19 -5.92
C ALA A 28 -0.96 9.87 -7.42
N ALA A 29 -0.04 10.55 -8.10
CA ALA A 29 0.32 10.22 -9.47
C ALA A 29 0.96 8.83 -9.58
N ALA A 30 1.91 8.50 -8.70
CA ALA A 30 2.55 7.18 -8.67
C ALA A 30 1.53 6.06 -8.44
N ARG A 31 0.56 6.28 -7.55
CA ARG A 31 -0.51 5.32 -7.27
C ARG A 31 -1.42 5.12 -8.48
N ARG A 32 -1.81 6.19 -9.16
CA ARG A 32 -2.59 6.11 -10.42
C ARG A 32 -1.82 5.36 -11.51
N THR A 33 -0.52 5.63 -11.65
CA THR A 33 0.35 4.93 -12.61
C THR A 33 0.38 3.43 -12.32
N CYS A 34 0.53 3.05 -11.05
CA CYS A 34 0.50 1.66 -10.62
C CYS A 34 -0.87 1.00 -10.89
N SER A 35 -1.98 1.61 -10.47
CA SER A 35 -3.32 1.05 -10.67
C SER A 35 -3.68 0.93 -12.16
N ALA A 36 -3.40 1.94 -12.96
CA ALA A 36 -3.63 1.91 -14.41
C ALA A 36 -2.78 0.83 -15.10
N THR A 37 -1.56 0.60 -14.63
CA THR A 37 -0.72 -0.50 -15.13
C THR A 37 -1.32 -1.86 -14.80
N ILE A 38 -1.81 -2.06 -13.58
CA ILE A 38 -2.46 -3.31 -13.16
C ILE A 38 -3.69 -3.58 -14.04
N GLU A 39 -4.54 -2.57 -14.23
CA GLU A 39 -5.72 -2.66 -15.11
C GLU A 39 -5.34 -2.98 -16.56
N ALA A 40 -4.31 -2.31 -17.11
CA ALA A 40 -3.86 -2.53 -18.48
C ALA A 40 -3.24 -3.92 -18.71
N ARG A 41 -2.66 -4.53 -17.67
CA ARG A 41 -2.04 -5.87 -17.75
C ARG A 41 -2.99 -7.01 -17.39
N ALA A 42 -4.16 -6.71 -16.80
CA ALA A 42 -5.11 -7.73 -16.44
C ALA A 42 -5.86 -8.27 -17.66
N THR A 43 -5.97 -9.60 -17.76
CA THR A 43 -6.77 -10.26 -18.80
C THR A 43 -8.25 -9.86 -18.72
N ASN A 44 -8.76 -9.61 -17.51
CA ASN A 44 -10.12 -9.11 -17.29
C ASN A 44 -10.11 -7.95 -16.28
N PRO A 45 -9.93 -6.70 -16.74
CA PRO A 45 -9.85 -5.53 -15.87
C PRO A 45 -11.11 -5.30 -15.04
N LYS A 46 -12.29 -5.69 -15.57
CA LYS A 46 -13.58 -5.57 -14.88
C LYS A 46 -13.71 -6.50 -13.66
N SER A 47 -12.82 -7.48 -13.52
CA SER A 47 -12.79 -8.37 -12.37
C SER A 47 -11.98 -7.84 -11.20
N ILE A 48 -11.26 -6.73 -11.39
CA ILE A 48 -10.42 -6.12 -10.35
C ILE A 48 -11.32 -5.43 -9.32
N ALA A 49 -11.13 -5.77 -8.05
CA ALA A 49 -11.68 -5.06 -6.91
C ALA A 49 -10.53 -4.60 -6.01
N TRP A 50 -10.36 -3.29 -5.85
CA TRP A 50 -9.33 -2.71 -4.99
C TRP A 50 -9.64 -2.98 -3.51
N LEU A 51 -8.65 -3.43 -2.75
CA LEU A 51 -8.82 -3.83 -1.35
C LEU A 51 -8.07 -2.86 -0.44
N GLY A 52 -8.79 -2.28 0.54
CA GLY A 52 -8.24 -1.38 1.55
C GLY A 52 -8.83 0.03 1.46
N ASP A 53 -9.40 0.50 2.57
CA ASP A 53 -10.01 1.84 2.66
C ASP A 53 -8.96 2.95 2.81
N THR A 54 -7.74 2.59 3.23
CA THR A 54 -6.63 3.51 3.43
C THR A 54 -5.51 3.19 2.44
N PRO A 55 -5.05 4.16 1.63
CA PRO A 55 -3.89 3.96 0.77
C PRO A 55 -2.69 3.57 1.62
N THR A 56 -2.02 2.49 1.24
CA THR A 56 -0.71 2.13 1.82
C THR A 56 0.26 3.31 1.62
N PRO A 57 1.03 3.70 2.65
CA PRO A 57 2.02 4.75 2.48
C PRO A 57 3.00 4.42 1.34
N VAL A 58 3.24 5.38 0.45
CA VAL A 58 4.26 5.24 -0.60
C VAL A 58 5.63 5.29 0.07
N LYS A 59 6.50 4.33 -0.26
CA LYS A 59 7.89 4.38 0.21
C LYS A 59 8.75 5.07 -0.83
N HIS A 60 9.64 5.94 -0.39
CA HIS A 60 10.62 6.59 -1.26
C HIS A 60 11.93 5.80 -1.20
N GLY A 61 12.37 5.31 -2.35
CA GLY A 61 13.61 4.57 -2.54
C GLY A 61 14.76 5.44 -3.02
N ALA A 62 15.87 4.79 -3.38
CA ALA A 62 17.04 5.48 -3.93
C ALA A 62 16.70 6.19 -5.25
N ASN A 63 17.42 7.28 -5.54
CA ASN A 63 17.26 8.08 -6.78
C ASN A 63 15.85 8.70 -6.96
N GLY A 64 15.10 8.87 -5.88
CA GLY A 64 13.76 9.47 -5.92
C GLY A 64 12.67 8.54 -6.46
N GLN A 65 12.95 7.25 -6.66
CA GLN A 65 11.92 6.30 -7.05
C GLN A 65 10.93 6.07 -5.91
N MET A 66 9.69 5.74 -6.26
CA MET A 66 8.61 5.47 -5.32
C MET A 66 8.16 4.02 -5.42
N GLU A 67 8.03 3.33 -4.29
CA GLU A 67 7.40 2.02 -4.19
C GLU A 67 5.95 2.17 -3.72
N VAL A 68 5.03 1.70 -4.55
CA VAL A 68 3.59 1.69 -4.30
C VAL A 68 3.13 0.25 -4.13
N ALA A 69 2.51 -0.07 -3.01
CA ALA A 69 1.96 -1.38 -2.72
C ALA A 69 0.42 -1.35 -2.81
N ILE A 70 -0.21 -2.05 -3.75
CA ILE A 70 -1.68 -2.06 -3.90
C ILE A 70 -2.19 -3.48 -3.72
N THR A 71 -3.07 -3.67 -2.74
CA THR A 71 -3.80 -4.93 -2.59
C THR A 71 -5.09 -4.87 -3.41
N PHE A 72 -5.37 -5.93 -4.16
CA PHE A 72 -6.57 -6.04 -4.98
C PHE A 72 -7.00 -7.49 -5.11
N SER A 73 -8.28 -7.73 -5.34
CA SER A 73 -8.82 -9.02 -5.73
C SER A 73 -9.03 -9.02 -7.24
N ALA A 74 -8.72 -10.13 -7.92
CA ALA A 74 -9.14 -10.36 -9.30
C ALA A 74 -9.52 -11.82 -9.51
N LYS A 75 -10.25 -12.10 -10.60
CA LYS A 75 -10.60 -13.48 -10.95
C LYS A 75 -9.44 -14.15 -11.69
N ASP A 76 -9.07 -15.35 -11.25
CA ASP A 76 -8.13 -16.20 -11.96
C ASP A 76 -8.76 -16.83 -13.23
N ALA A 77 -8.00 -17.68 -13.92
CA ALA A 77 -8.45 -18.37 -15.12
C ALA A 77 -9.67 -19.29 -14.89
N LEU A 78 -9.93 -19.71 -13.65
CA LEU A 78 -11.06 -20.53 -13.25
C LEU A 78 -12.26 -19.68 -12.78
N GLY A 79 -12.14 -18.35 -12.81
CA GLY A 79 -13.17 -17.42 -12.36
C GLY A 79 -13.23 -17.23 -10.85
N THR A 80 -12.26 -17.77 -10.10
CA THR A 80 -12.19 -17.66 -8.64
C THR A 80 -11.54 -16.35 -8.23
N ALA A 81 -12.14 -15.64 -7.28
CA ALA A 81 -11.55 -14.40 -6.76
C ALA A 81 -10.33 -14.70 -5.88
N VAL A 82 -9.18 -14.15 -6.26
CA VAL A 82 -7.91 -14.29 -5.55
C VAL A 82 -7.41 -12.90 -5.16
N SER A 83 -6.98 -12.77 -3.90
CA SER A 83 -6.38 -11.54 -3.39
C SER A 83 -4.89 -11.51 -3.72
N MET A 84 -4.44 -10.39 -4.25
CA MET A 84 -3.09 -10.16 -4.73
C MET A 84 -2.53 -8.87 -4.15
N LEU A 85 -1.20 -8.83 -4.03
CA LEU A 85 -0.44 -7.64 -3.71
C LEU A 85 0.44 -7.29 -4.91
N ALA A 86 0.16 -6.14 -5.52
CA ALA A 86 1.06 -5.52 -6.49
C ALA A 86 2.04 -4.61 -5.76
N ILE A 87 3.32 -4.69 -6.13
CA ILE A 87 4.38 -3.78 -5.72
C ILE A 87 4.92 -3.13 -6.99
N CYS A 88 4.61 -1.86 -7.18
CA CYS A 88 5.09 -1.06 -8.31
C CYS A 88 6.25 -0.17 -7.87
N GLN A 89 7.35 -0.20 -8.62
CA GLN A 89 8.37 0.85 -8.55
C GLN A 89 8.08 1.87 -9.64
N VAL A 90 7.93 3.13 -9.25
CA VAL A 90 7.63 4.26 -10.12
C VAL A 90 8.81 5.23 -10.06
N GLY A 91 9.13 5.85 -11.19
CA GLY A 91 10.18 6.85 -11.30
C GLY A 91 9.88 8.09 -10.45
N ALA A 92 10.89 8.94 -10.30
CA ALA A 92 10.80 10.19 -9.52
C ALA A 92 9.78 11.20 -10.09
N ASP A 93 9.29 10.97 -11.31
CA ASP A 93 8.23 11.75 -11.95
C ASP A 93 6.81 11.33 -11.53
N GLY A 94 6.67 10.20 -10.82
CA GLY A 94 5.38 9.60 -10.44
C GLY A 94 4.57 9.04 -11.62
N LYS A 95 5.15 8.96 -12.82
CA LYS A 95 4.45 8.61 -14.07
C LYS A 95 5.09 7.46 -14.81
N THR A 96 6.38 7.25 -14.62
CA THR A 96 7.13 6.20 -15.30
C THR A 96 7.15 4.94 -14.45
N LEU A 97 6.54 3.85 -14.93
CA LEU A 97 6.70 2.54 -14.28
C LEU A 97 8.12 2.02 -14.54
N VAL A 98 8.88 1.82 -13.47
CA VAL A 98 10.22 1.21 -13.51
C VAL A 98 10.11 -0.31 -13.40
N ASN A 99 9.29 -0.80 -12.48
CA ASN A 99 9.08 -2.23 -12.26
C ASN A 99 7.69 -2.51 -11.67
N ILE A 100 7.18 -3.72 -11.88
CA ILE A 100 5.97 -4.21 -11.22
C ILE A 100 6.13 -5.70 -10.91
N ALA A 101 5.86 -6.05 -9.65
CA ALA A 101 5.77 -7.43 -9.19
C ALA A 101 4.38 -7.66 -8.60
N VAL A 102 3.76 -8.78 -8.93
CA VAL A 102 2.46 -9.19 -8.38
C VAL A 102 2.62 -10.55 -7.73
N LYS A 103 2.10 -10.70 -6.52
CA LYS A 103 2.10 -11.97 -5.78
C LYS A 103 0.75 -12.21 -5.11
N ASP A 104 0.45 -13.47 -4.83
CA ASP A 104 -0.67 -13.82 -3.95
C ASP A 104 -0.46 -13.15 -2.58
N SER A 105 -1.53 -12.63 -1.98
CA SER A 105 -1.48 -11.98 -0.68
C SER A 105 -1.68 -12.93 0.50
N ARG A 106 -1.94 -14.22 0.27
CA ARG A 106 -2.10 -15.26 1.30
C ARG A 106 -0.77 -15.75 1.87
#